data_AF-A0A1G9IHY5-F1
#
_entry.id   AF-A0A1G9IHY5-F1
#
_cell.length_a   1.000
_cell.length_b   1.000
_cell.length_c   1.000
_cell.angle_alpha   90.00
_cell.angle_beta   90.00
_cell.angle_gamma   90.00
#
_symmetry.space_group_name_H-M   'P 1'
#
loop_
_entity.id
_entity.type
_entity.pdbx_description
1 polymer ?
#
loop_
_entity_poly.entity_id
_entity_poly.type
_entity_poly.pdbx_seq_one_letter_code
_entity_poly.pdbx_strand_id
1 'polypeptide(L)'
;MLRKQWQTVVLKLIRKSLNAEEKKRVQSRLQQAYSANVEGFYVHAPKQKGKVQKQLGYIGRYIKRPAIALKRIQSCDGEYVVFSYYDKTSGEEKTEQVTVEEFMTRVNPSYSG
;
A
#
# COMPACT_ATOMS: atom_id res chain seq x y z
N MET A 1 5.48 -1.93 -7.62
CA MET A 1 4.15 -1.88 -8.31
C MET A 1 3.22 -0.79 -7.78
N LEU A 2 3.26 -0.55 -6.46
CA LEU A 2 2.37 0.36 -5.72
C LEU A 2 2.30 1.80 -6.26
N ARG A 3 3.40 2.37 -6.77
CA ARG A 3 3.42 3.77 -7.24
C ARG A 3 2.55 3.99 -8.49
N LYS A 4 2.52 3.04 -9.42
CA LYS A 4 1.71 3.12 -10.66
C LYS A 4 0.22 2.92 -10.34
N GLN A 5 -0.09 2.01 -9.41
CA GLN A 5 -1.45 1.85 -8.88
C GLN A 5 -1.91 3.12 -8.15
N TRP A 6 -1.08 3.68 -7.27
CA TRP A 6 -1.35 4.94 -6.57
C TRP A 6 -1.62 6.09 -7.53
N GLN A 7 -0.77 6.27 -8.54
CA GLN A 7 -0.96 7.25 -9.60
C GLN A 7 -2.33 7.09 -10.29
N THR A 8 -2.70 5.86 -10.65
CA THR A 8 -3.99 5.56 -11.29
C THR A 8 -5.17 5.88 -10.38
N VAL A 9 -5.12 5.47 -9.11
CA VAL A 9 -6.17 5.72 -8.13
C VAL A 9 -6.35 7.22 -7.89
N VAL A 10 -5.25 7.95 -7.67
CA VAL A 10 -5.29 9.41 -7.45
C VAL A 10 -5.90 10.12 -8.65
N LEU A 11 -5.45 9.83 -9.87
CA LEU A 11 -5.99 10.46 -11.08
C LEU A 11 -7.48 10.12 -11.30
N LYS A 12 -7.89 8.89 -10.98
CA LYS A 12 -9.30 8.49 -11.04
C LYS A 12 -10.16 9.23 -10.02
N LEU A 13 -9.66 9.41 -8.80
CA LEU A 13 -10.36 10.15 -7.74
C LEU A 13 -10.51 11.63 -8.11
N ILE A 14 -9.43 12.27 -8.60
CA ILE A 14 -9.49 13.65 -9.09
C ILE A 14 -10.53 13.77 -10.21
N ARG A 15 -10.52 12.87 -11.19
CA ARG A 15 -11.54 12.90 -12.27
C ARG A 15 -12.96 12.68 -11.73
N LYS A 16 -13.15 11.89 -10.67
CA LYS A 16 -14.47 11.63 -10.08
C LYS A 16 -15.01 12.84 -9.32
N SER A 17 -14.14 13.67 -8.73
CA SER A 17 -14.54 14.85 -7.96
C SER A 17 -14.85 16.09 -8.82
N LEU A 18 -14.59 16.04 -10.13
CA LEU A 18 -14.74 17.19 -11.04
C LEU A 18 -15.98 17.06 -11.94
N ASN A 19 -16.60 18.20 -12.23
CA ASN A 19 -17.67 18.32 -13.21
C ASN A 19 -17.11 18.33 -14.66
N ALA A 20 -18.00 18.34 -15.66
CA ALA A 20 -17.61 18.21 -17.08
C ALA A 20 -16.70 19.36 -17.57
N GLU A 21 -16.96 20.59 -17.14
CA GLU A 21 -16.18 21.76 -17.56
C GLU A 21 -14.82 21.80 -16.88
N GLU A 22 -14.76 21.45 -15.59
CA GLU A 22 -13.50 21.32 -14.86
C GLU A 22 -12.62 20.22 -15.46
N LYS A 23 -13.20 19.07 -15.83
CA LYS A 23 -12.48 17.99 -16.51
C LYS A 23 -11.80 18.49 -17.78
N LYS A 24 -12.52 19.22 -18.64
CA LYS A 24 -11.94 19.78 -19.88
C LYS A 24 -10.76 20.70 -19.57
N ARG A 25 -10.88 21.54 -18.54
CA ARG A 25 -9.82 22.47 -18.11
C ARG A 25 -8.57 21.78 -17.58
N VAL A 26 -8.71 20.68 -16.84
CA VAL A 26 -7.57 20.02 -16.19
C VAL A 26 -7.03 18.80 -16.93
N GLN A 27 -7.73 18.28 -17.94
CA GLN A 27 -7.38 17.03 -18.62
C GLN A 27 -5.95 17.05 -19.18
N SER A 28 -5.52 18.15 -19.80
CA SER A 28 -4.15 18.28 -20.33
C SER A 28 -3.10 18.18 -19.22
N ARG A 29 -3.33 18.82 -18.08
CA ARG A 29 -2.45 18.78 -16.90
C ARG A 29 -2.41 17.38 -16.28
N LEU A 30 -3.55 16.70 -16.19
CA LEU A 30 -3.61 15.32 -15.68
C LEU A 30 -2.87 14.35 -16.60
N GLN A 31 -2.99 14.53 -17.92
CA GLN A 31 -2.28 13.71 -18.90
C GLN A 31 -0.77 13.96 -18.83
N GLN A 32 -0.36 15.23 -18.75
CA GLN A 32 1.04 15.60 -18.59
C GLN A 32 1.62 15.03 -17.29
N ALA A 33 0.89 15.11 -16.18
CA ALA A 33 1.31 14.53 -14.90
C ALA A 33 1.47 13.00 -14.99
N TYR A 34 0.56 12.32 -15.70
CA TYR A 34 0.66 10.88 -15.94
C TYR A 34 1.93 10.52 -16.73
N SER A 35 2.12 11.17 -17.89
CA SER A 35 3.24 10.90 -18.79
C SER A 35 4.60 11.30 -18.21
N ALA A 36 4.67 12.36 -17.40
CA ALA A 36 5.91 12.78 -16.74
C ALA A 36 6.33 11.86 -15.58
N ASN A 37 5.43 11.00 -15.09
CA ASN A 37 5.67 10.10 -13.96
C ASN A 37 5.45 8.65 -14.39
N VAL A 38 6.21 8.19 -15.37
CA VAL A 38 6.09 6.83 -15.96
C VAL A 38 6.26 5.73 -14.90
N GLU A 39 7.07 5.98 -13.88
CA GLU A 39 7.32 5.06 -12.76
C GLU A 39 6.35 5.20 -11.57
N GLY A 40 5.24 5.92 -11.79
CA GLY A 40 4.24 6.22 -10.78
C GLY A 40 4.54 7.47 -9.97
N PHE A 41 3.53 8.00 -9.29
CA PHE A 41 3.71 9.15 -8.40
C PHE A 41 4.52 8.75 -7.18
N TYR A 42 5.62 9.46 -6.97
CA TYR A 42 6.39 9.37 -5.74
C TYR A 42 5.75 10.25 -4.67
N VAL A 43 5.44 9.67 -3.52
CA VAL A 43 4.86 10.40 -2.39
C VAL A 43 5.98 10.68 -1.39
N HIS A 44 6.35 11.95 -1.25
CA HIS A 44 7.17 12.41 -0.15
C HIS A 44 6.34 12.43 1.14
N ALA A 45 6.06 11.25 1.68
CA ALA A 45 5.54 11.15 3.02
C ALA A 45 6.64 11.62 3.99
N PRO A 46 6.33 12.47 4.99
CA PRO A 46 7.30 12.75 6.05
C PRO A 46 7.76 11.43 6.65
N LYS A 47 9.05 11.33 7.03
CA LYS A 47 9.58 10.16 7.77
C LYS A 47 8.60 9.87 8.91
N GLN A 48 8.03 8.67 8.92
CA GLN A 48 7.01 8.32 9.92
C GLN A 48 7.58 8.56 11.32
N LYS A 49 7.08 9.59 12.00
CA LYS A 49 7.35 9.82 13.42
C LYS A 49 6.18 9.21 14.19
N GLY A 50 6.31 7.97 14.67
CA GLY A 50 5.28 7.32 15.49
C GLY A 50 5.35 5.80 15.55
N LYS A 51 4.38 5.19 16.26
CA LYS A 51 4.22 3.73 16.36
C LYS A 51 3.72 3.17 15.02
N VAL A 52 4.63 2.86 14.11
CA VAL A 52 4.39 2.27 12.77
C VAL A 52 3.41 1.08 12.84
N GLN A 53 3.53 0.25 13.88
CA GLN A 53 2.58 -0.83 14.20
C GLN A 53 1.11 -0.37 14.30
N LYS A 54 0.83 0.79 14.90
CA LYS A 54 -0.55 1.33 14.99
C LYS A 54 -1.08 1.76 13.62
N GLN A 55 -0.23 2.30 12.76
CA GLN A 55 -0.60 2.69 11.40
C GLN A 55 -0.81 1.47 10.51
N LEU A 56 0.05 0.46 10.58
CA LEU A 56 -0.20 -0.85 9.98
C LEU A 56 -1.49 -1.48 10.49
N GLY A 57 -1.77 -1.37 11.79
CA GLY A 57 -3.03 -1.77 12.39
C GLY A 57 -4.24 -1.06 11.78
N TYR A 58 -4.11 0.25 11.55
CA TYR A 58 -5.15 1.04 10.88
C TYR A 58 -5.33 0.59 9.42
N ILE A 59 -4.26 0.50 8.64
CA ILE A 59 -4.29 0.07 7.23
C ILE A 59 -4.89 -1.34 7.11
N GLY A 60 -4.45 -2.28 7.96
CA GLY A 60 -4.95 -3.66 7.97
C GLY A 60 -6.44 -3.81 8.29
N ARG A 61 -7.06 -2.85 9.01
CA ARG A 61 -8.52 -2.84 9.22
C ARG A 61 -9.31 -2.49 7.96
N TYR A 62 -8.71 -1.74 7.04
CA TYR A 62 -9.33 -1.36 5.77
C TYR A 62 -8.99 -2.33 4.63
N ILE A 63 -8.03 -3.24 4.85
CA ILE A 63 -7.82 -4.40 3.97
C ILE A 63 -8.89 -5.45 4.32
N LYS A 64 -9.66 -5.88 3.32
CA LYS A 64 -10.77 -6.82 3.48
C LYS A 64 -10.22 -8.20 3.92
N ARG A 65 -10.25 -8.48 5.23
CA ARG A 65 -9.79 -9.74 5.87
C ARG A 65 -8.32 -10.09 5.53
N PRO A 66 -7.33 -9.47 6.18
CA PRO A 66 -5.94 -9.84 5.95
C PRO A 66 -5.71 -11.32 6.29
N ALA A 67 -5.11 -12.09 5.37
CA ALA A 67 -4.77 -13.50 5.58
C ALA A 67 -3.82 -13.69 6.78
N ILE A 68 -3.04 -12.65 7.11
CA ILE A 68 -2.18 -12.56 8.28
C ILE A 68 -2.83 -11.63 9.30
N ALA A 69 -3.25 -12.18 10.44
CA ALA A 69 -3.81 -11.40 11.53
C ALA A 69 -2.74 -10.45 12.12
N LEU A 70 -3.07 -9.16 12.28
CA LEU A 70 -2.17 -8.12 12.81
C LEU A 70 -1.43 -8.51 14.11
N LYS A 71 -2.04 -9.35 14.96
CA LYS A 71 -1.43 -9.89 16.19
C LYS A 71 -0.13 -10.68 15.95
N ARG A 72 0.11 -11.10 14.71
CA ARG A 72 1.29 -11.84 14.28
C ARG A 72 2.47 -10.93 13.96
N ILE A 73 2.25 -9.63 13.75
CA ILE A 73 3.34 -8.67 13.49
C ILE A 73 4.05 -8.35 14.81
N GLN A 74 5.33 -8.68 14.88
CA GLN A 74 6.19 -8.36 16.02
C GLN A 74 6.75 -6.94 15.91
N SER A 75 7.23 -6.54 14.73
CA SER A 75 7.81 -5.21 14.49
C SER A 75 7.67 -4.78 13.03
N CYS A 76 7.74 -3.47 12.83
CA CYS A 76 7.90 -2.86 11.51
C CYS A 76 8.59 -1.51 11.66
N ASP A 77 9.63 -1.28 10.88
CA ASP A 77 10.40 -0.03 10.83
C ASP A 77 10.04 0.85 9.62
N GLY A 78 9.09 0.40 8.80
CA GLY A 78 8.64 1.07 7.59
C GLY A 78 9.31 0.56 6.30
N GLU A 79 10.34 -0.27 6.41
CA GLU A 79 11.00 -0.94 5.28
C GLU A 79 10.80 -2.45 5.35
N TYR A 80 10.90 -3.00 6.56
CA TYR A 80 10.72 -4.42 6.86
C TYR A 80 9.58 -4.65 7.85
N VAL A 81 8.98 -5.84 7.76
CA VAL A 81 7.99 -6.35 8.70
C VAL A 81 8.49 -7.68 9.25
N VAL A 82 8.55 -7.79 10.58
CA VAL A 82 8.81 -9.06 11.27
C VAL A 82 7.49 -9.59 11.81
N PHE A 83 7.16 -10.85 11.48
CA PHE A 83 5.92 -11.48 11.92
C PHE A 83 6.10 -12.97 12.17
N SER A 84 5.27 -13.53 13.06
CA SER A 84 5.25 -14.96 13.39
C SER A 84 3.98 -15.65 12.90
N TYR A 85 4.10 -16.87 12.41
CA TYR A 85 2.97 -17.68 12.03
C TYR A 85 3.19 -19.15 12.37
N TYR A 86 2.09 -19.85 12.57
CA TYR A 86 2.12 -21.30 12.74
C TYR A 86 2.15 -21.95 11.36
N ASP A 87 3.26 -22.60 11.03
CA ASP A 87 3.39 -23.38 9.81
C ASP A 87 2.67 -24.71 10.01
N LYS A 88 1.58 -24.91 9.27
CA LYS A 88 0.78 -26.14 9.35
C LYS A 88 1.52 -27.37 8.81
N THR A 89 2.57 -27.17 8.03
CA THR A 89 3.36 -28.24 7.40
C THR A 89 4.40 -28.78 8.36
N SER A 90 5.13 -27.90 9.06
CA SER A 90 6.11 -28.30 10.07
C SER A 90 5.52 -28.44 11.48
N GLY A 91 4.34 -27.87 11.73
CA GLY A 91 3.71 -27.88 13.06
C GLY A 91 4.37 -26.92 14.07
N GLU A 92 5.17 -25.96 13.59
CA GLU A 92 5.98 -25.08 14.41
C GLU A 92 5.63 -23.60 14.18
N GLU A 93 5.91 -22.77 15.19
CA GLU A 93 5.87 -21.32 15.04
C GLU A 93 7.14 -20.83 14.36
N LYS A 94 6.98 -20.20 13.19
CA LYS A 94 8.08 -19.59 12.43
C LYS A 94 8.00 -18.07 12.51
N THR A 95 9.15 -17.43 12.51
CA THR A 95 9.27 -15.96 12.43
C THR A 95 9.99 -15.60 11.14
N GLU A 96 9.41 -14.66 10.39
CA GLU A 96 9.98 -14.17 9.13
C GLU A 96 10.13 -12.65 9.16
N GLN A 97 11.18 -12.17 8.50
CA GLN A 97 11.39 -10.78 8.17
C GLN A 97 11.31 -10.63 6.65
N VAL A 98 10.39 -9.79 6.18
CA VAL A 98 10.20 -9.50 4.75
C VAL A 98 10.08 -8.00 4.54
N THR A 99 10.20 -7.54 3.31
CA THR A 99 9.92 -6.13 2.98
C THR A 99 8.45 -5.80 3.18
N VAL A 100 8.13 -4.52 3.42
CA VAL A 100 6.72 -4.06 3.52
C VAL A 100 5.92 -4.39 2.24
N GLU A 101 6.51 -4.25 1.04
CA GLU A 101 5.82 -4.58 -0.22
C GLU A 101 5.48 -6.07 -0.31
N GLU A 102 6.41 -6.94 0.07
CA GLU A 102 6.18 -8.38 0.09
C GLU A 102 5.15 -8.78 1.15
N PHE A 103 5.23 -8.21 2.36
CA PHE A 103 4.24 -8.43 3.41
C PHE A 103 2.83 -8.07 2.93
N MET A 104 2.66 -6.89 2.31
CA MET A 104 1.37 -6.42 1.80
C MET A 104 0.82 -7.31 0.69
N THR A 105 1.68 -7.84 -0.18
CA THR A 105 1.31 -8.81 -1.23
C THR A 105 0.77 -10.10 -0.63
N ARG A 106 1.43 -10.64 0.40
CA ARG A 106 0.98 -11.86 1.11
C ARG A 106 -0.32 -11.64 1.87
N VAL A 107 -0.54 -10.44 2.41
CA VAL A 107 -1.73 -10.06 3.17
C VAL A 107 -2.95 -9.88 2.27
N ASN A 108 -2.75 -9.33 1.06
CA ASN A 108 -3.80 -9.17 0.06
C ASN A 108 -3.25 -9.37 -1.36
N PRO A 109 -3.51 -10.55 -1.98
CA PRO A 109 -3.02 -10.89 -3.31
C PRO A 109 -3.50 -9.98 -4.44
N SER A 110 -4.50 -9.12 -4.21
CA SER A 110 -4.91 -8.13 -5.22
C SER A 110 -3.91 -6.99 -5.41
N TYR A 111 -2.83 -6.93 -4.60
CA TYR A 111 -1.77 -5.92 -4.72
C TYR A 111 -0.63 -6.32 -5.68
N SER A 112 -0.56 -7.57 -6.13
CA SER A 112 0.44 -8.06 -7.10
C SER A 112 0.06 -7.81 -8.57
N GLY A 113 -0.59 -6.67 -8.88
CA GLY A 113 -1.13 -6.35 -10.21
C GLY A 113 -0.63 -5.06 -10.84
#